data_AF-A0A923MFH4-F1
#
_entry.id   AF-A0A923MFH4-F1
#
_cell.length_a   1.000
_cell.length_b   1.000
_cell.length_c   1.000
_cell.angle_alpha   90.00
_cell.angle_beta   90.00
_cell.angle_gamma   90.00
#
_symmetry.space_group_name_H-M   'P 1'
#
loop_
_entity.id
_entity.type
_entity.pdbx_description
1 polymer ?
#
loop_
_entity_poly.entity_id
_entity_poly.type
_entity_poly.pdbx_seq_one_letter_code
_entity_poly.pdbx_strand_id
1 'polypeptide(L)'
;MSQAHLGCFSGTVTPNVNMLDIFKQNERADNPNSILNFGQMSLRKLSMICPEGTKVKINGKEIPLITGIFELGMDQINITSLEFSEAVNVNIYYMF
;
A
#
# COMPACT_ATOMS: atom_id res chain seq x y z
N MET A 1 -4.21 7.13 -22.85
CA MET A 1 -4.16 5.79 -22.21
C MET A 1 -3.68 6.00 -20.79
N SER A 2 -4.48 5.62 -19.79
CA SER A 2 -4.03 5.64 -18.38
C SER A 2 -2.95 4.56 -18.23
N GLN A 3 -1.69 4.97 -18.08
CA GLN A 3 -0.64 4.05 -17.63
C GLN A 3 -0.83 3.94 -16.12
N ALA A 4 -1.41 2.84 -15.66
CA ALA A 4 -1.42 2.55 -14.23
C ALA A 4 0.03 2.31 -13.80
N HIS A 5 0.48 2.97 -12.73
CA HIS A 5 1.86 2.88 -12.26
C HIS A 5 1.99 1.70 -11.31
N LEU A 6 2.99 0.84 -11.55
CA LEU A 6 3.29 -0.30 -10.69
C LEU A 6 4.36 0.12 -9.67
N GLY A 7 4.13 -0.21 -8.40
CA GLY A 7 5.11 0.00 -7.34
C GLY A 7 5.20 -1.20 -6.40
N CYS A 8 6.25 -1.20 -5.58
CA CYS A 8 6.44 -2.20 -4.54
C CYS A 8 7.11 -1.62 -3.31
N PHE A 9 6.92 -2.28 -2.17
CA PHE A 9 7.63 -2.02 -0.93
C PHE A 9 7.99 -3.34 -0.26
N SER A 10 9.23 -3.46 0.19
CA SER A 10 9.70 -4.59 0.99
C SER A 10 10.47 -4.05 2.20
N GLY A 11 10.06 -4.45 3.39
CA GLY A 11 10.69 -3.99 4.62
C GLY A 11 9.75 -4.02 5.82
N THR A 12 10.23 -3.46 6.94
CA THR A 12 9.44 -3.33 8.17
C THR A 12 8.58 -2.07 8.09
N VAL A 13 7.27 -2.21 8.26
CA VAL A 13 6.35 -1.07 8.36
C VAL A 13 6.48 -0.37 9.71
N THR A 14 6.23 0.93 9.73
CA THR A 14 6.12 1.67 10.99
C THR A 14 4.67 1.64 11.47
N PRO A 15 4.40 1.29 12.75
CA PRO A 15 3.04 1.25 13.28
C PRO A 15 2.31 2.58 13.14
N ASN A 16 1.02 2.52 12.78
CA ASN A 16 0.12 3.67 12.68
C ASN A 16 0.58 4.77 11.71
N VAL A 17 1.45 4.42 10.76
CA VAL A 17 1.83 5.29 9.63
C VAL A 17 1.10 4.82 8.40
N ASN A 18 0.52 5.78 7.65
CA ASN A 18 -0.11 5.50 6.37
C ASN A 18 0.98 5.19 5.32
N MET A 19 1.02 3.93 4.87
CA MET A 19 2.01 3.46 3.91
C MET A 19 1.92 4.17 2.56
N LEU A 20 0.76 4.73 2.18
CA LEU A 20 0.62 5.50 0.94
C LEU A 20 1.48 6.77 0.94
N ASP A 21 1.72 7.38 2.10
CA ASP A 21 2.62 8.54 2.20
C ASP A 21 4.07 8.13 1.92
N ILE A 22 4.48 6.95 2.41
CA ILE A 22 5.80 6.37 2.15
C ILE A 22 5.94 6.00 0.67
N PHE A 23 4.94 5.32 0.10
CA PHE A 23 4.93 4.95 -1.32
C PHE A 23 5.00 6.17 -2.22
N LYS A 24 4.26 7.24 -1.88
CA LYS A 24 4.30 8.52 -2.60
C LYS A 24 5.67 9.20 -2.50
N GLN A 25 6.31 9.17 -1.33
CA GLN A 25 7.65 9.73 -1.16
C GLN A 25 8.68 8.96 -1.99
N ASN A 26 8.64 7.63 -1.97
CA ASN A 26 9.53 6.78 -2.76
C ASN A 26 9.35 7.02 -4.26
N GLU A 27 8.11 7.01 -4.75
CA GLU A 27 7.80 7.28 -6.17
C GLU A 27 8.30 8.65 -6.61
N ARG A 28 8.18 9.69 -5.78
CA ARG A 28 8.69 11.03 -6.11
C ARG A 28 10.21 11.11 -6.11
N ALA A 29 10.88 10.30 -5.28
CA ALA A 29 12.33 10.23 -5.26
C ALA A 29 12.87 9.56 -6.53
N ASP A 30 12.22 8.48 -6.97
CA ASP A 30 12.63 7.71 -8.14
C ASP A 30 12.16 8.35 -9.47
N ASN A 31 10.97 8.97 -9.47
CA ASN A 31 10.34 9.59 -10.62
C ASN A 31 10.02 11.09 -10.36
N PRO A 32 10.98 12.00 -10.63
CA PRO A 32 10.79 13.44 -10.40
C PRO A 32 9.60 14.06 -11.14
N ASN A 33 9.16 13.47 -12.26
CA ASN A 33 8.01 13.93 -13.05
C ASN A 33 6.71 13.20 -12.69
N SER A 34 6.66 12.46 -11.57
CA SER A 34 5.47 11.70 -11.18
C SER A 34 4.24 12.59 -11.05
N ILE A 35 3.09 12.07 -11.48
CA ILE A 35 1.78 12.73 -11.33
C ILE A 35 1.45 13.00 -9.85
N LEU A 36 2.04 12.25 -8.94
CA LEU A 36 1.88 12.41 -7.49
C LEU A 36 2.47 13.72 -6.95
N ASN A 37 3.26 14.46 -7.72
CA ASN A 37 3.63 15.82 -7.37
C ASN A 37 2.42 16.77 -7.30
N PHE A 38 1.32 16.43 -7.97
CA PHE A 38 0.14 17.28 -8.12
C PHE A 38 -1.12 16.73 -7.43
N GLY A 39 -1.06 15.53 -6.83
CA GLY A 39 -2.23 14.86 -6.26
C GLY A 39 -1.92 13.94 -5.08
N GLN A 40 -2.95 13.39 -4.45
CA GLN A 40 -2.80 12.33 -3.46
C GLN A 40 -2.63 10.97 -4.14
N MET A 41 -1.90 10.06 -3.48
CA MET A 41 -1.83 8.68 -3.93
C MET A 41 -3.12 7.95 -3.51
N SER A 42 -3.62 7.10 -4.40
CA SER A 42 -4.66 6.12 -4.08
C SER A 42 -4.36 4.83 -4.82
N LEU A 43 -4.41 3.69 -4.15
CA LEU A 43 -4.10 2.40 -4.79
C LEU A 43 -5.38 1.81 -5.39
N ARG A 44 -5.27 1.35 -6.63
CA ARG A 44 -6.34 0.67 -7.38
C ARG A 44 -6.21 -0.84 -7.34
N LYS A 45 -5.01 -1.35 -7.05
CA LYS A 45 -4.71 -2.78 -6.82
C LYS A 45 -3.72 -2.90 -5.67
N LEU A 46 -3.89 -3.94 -4.84
CA LEU A 46 -2.98 -4.23 -3.73
C LEU A 46 -2.81 -5.75 -3.60
N SER A 47 -1.58 -6.21 -3.51
CA SER A 47 -1.22 -7.57 -3.09
C SER A 47 -0.15 -7.46 -2.03
N MET A 48 -0.24 -8.28 -0.97
CA MET A 48 0.76 -8.28 0.09
C MET A 48 0.97 -9.65 0.72
N ILE A 49 2.20 -9.83 1.21
CA ILE A 49 2.62 -10.96 2.03
C ILE A 49 3.21 -10.39 3.33
N CYS A 50 2.77 -10.93 4.46
CA CYS A 50 3.19 -10.56 5.81
C CYS A 50 3.11 -11.79 6.73
N PRO A 51 3.54 -11.72 8.00
CA PRO A 51 3.30 -12.78 8.97
C PRO A 51 1.81 -13.11 9.12
N GLU A 52 1.50 -14.37 9.38
CA GLU A 52 0.14 -14.83 9.68
C GLU A 52 -0.44 -14.08 10.88
N GLY A 53 -1.73 -13.74 10.81
CA GLY A 53 -2.43 -13.01 11.88
C GLY A 53 -2.15 -11.52 11.92
N THR A 54 -1.33 -10.98 11.01
CA THR A 54 -1.10 -9.53 10.90
C THR A 54 -2.44 -8.80 10.73
N LYS A 55 -2.61 -7.71 11.48
CA LYS A 55 -3.77 -6.81 11.34
C LYS A 55 -3.40 -5.59 10.53
N VAL A 56 -4.18 -5.34 9.49
CA VAL A 56 -4.01 -4.17 8.62
C VAL A 56 -5.30 -3.36 8.62
N LYS A 57 -5.18 -2.04 8.61
CA LYS A 57 -6.30 -1.13 8.42
C LYS A 57 -6.25 -0.61 6.98
N ILE A 58 -7.28 -0.92 6.21
CA ILE A 58 -7.48 -0.41 4.85
C ILE A 58 -8.65 0.55 4.89
N ASN A 59 -8.42 1.82 4.54
CA ASN A 59 -9.42 2.89 4.63
C ASN A 59 -10.08 2.97 6.02
N GLY A 60 -9.30 2.77 7.08
CA GLY A 60 -9.76 2.75 8.47
C GLY A 60 -10.47 1.47 8.93
N LYS A 61 -10.75 0.51 8.03
CA LYS A 61 -11.32 -0.78 8.41
C LYS A 61 -10.22 -1.78 8.72
N GLU A 62 -10.23 -2.31 9.94
CA GLU A 62 -9.32 -3.39 10.35
C GLU A 62 -9.70 -4.72 9.67
N ILE A 63 -8.70 -5.36 9.07
CA ILE A 63 -8.80 -6.64 8.38
C ILE A 63 -7.70 -7.55 8.95
N PRO A 64 -8.06 -8.68 9.57
CA PRO A 64 -7.08 -9.67 10.00
C PRO A 64 -6.64 -10.54 8.81
N LEU A 65 -5.33 -10.60 8.55
CA LEU A 65 -4.74 -11.41 7.49
C LEU A 65 -4.37 -12.79 8.03
N ILE A 66 -5.36 -13.68 8.12
CA ILE A 66 -5.23 -14.98 8.80
C ILE A 66 -4.06 -15.81 8.24
N THR A 67 -3.90 -15.86 6.91
CA THR A 67 -2.83 -16.60 6.24
C THR A 67 -1.59 -15.76 5.94
N GLY A 68 -1.59 -14.48 6.31
CA GLY A 68 -0.52 -13.54 5.95
C GLY A 68 -0.46 -13.17 4.46
N ILE A 69 -1.39 -13.66 3.62
CA ILE A 69 -1.49 -13.32 2.20
C ILE A 69 -2.80 -12.59 1.95
N PHE A 70 -2.76 -11.48 1.22
CA PHE A 70 -3.94 -10.70 0.89
C PHE A 70 -3.83 -10.08 -0.50
N GLU A 71 -4.93 -10.12 -1.27
CA GLU A 71 -5.03 -9.48 -2.57
C GLU A 71 -6.39 -8.80 -2.72
N LEU A 72 -6.37 -7.57 -3.25
CA LEU A 72 -7.52 -6.87 -3.80
C LEU A 72 -7.30 -6.65 -5.29
N GLY A 73 -8.28 -7.10 -6.08
CA GLY A 73 -8.28 -6.93 -7.53
C GLY A 73 -8.39 -5.46 -7.92
N MET A 74 -8.02 -5.18 -9.17
CA MET A 74 -8.10 -3.82 -9.73
C MET A 74 -9.52 -3.26 -9.60
N ASP A 75 -9.64 -2.04 -9.08
CA ASP A 75 -10.88 -1.27 -8.98
C ASP A 75 -11.99 -1.85 -8.10
N GLN A 76 -11.70 -2.90 -7.31
CA GLN A 76 -12.65 -3.41 -6.33
C GLN A 76 -12.88 -2.40 -5.21
N ILE A 77 -11.83 -1.69 -4.79
CA ILE A 77 -11.84 -0.65 -3.76
C ILE A 77 -10.80 0.40 -4.13
N ASN A 78 -11.13 1.68 -3.95
CA ASN A 78 -10.14 2.76 -3.99
C ASN A 78 -9.45 2.88 -2.62
N ILE A 79 -8.19 2.49 -2.52
CA ILE A 79 -7.46 2.48 -1.24
C ILE A 79 -6.80 3.85 -1.03
N THR A 80 -7.24 4.58 -0.02
CA THR A 80 -6.74 5.91 0.34
C THR A 80 -5.94 5.91 1.65
N SER A 81 -6.03 4.83 2.44
CA SER A 81 -5.10 4.59 3.55
C SER A 81 -4.79 3.10 3.75
N LEU A 82 -3.54 2.83 4.14
CA LEU A 82 -3.04 1.50 4.46
C LEU A 82 -2.13 1.61 5.69
N GLU A 83 -2.57 1.09 6.83
CA GLU A 83 -1.86 1.21 8.11
C GLU A 83 -1.72 -0.15 8.79
N PHE A 84 -0.62 -0.35 9.50
CA PHE A 84 -0.39 -1.54 10.32
C PHE A 84 -0.37 -1.13 11.79
N SER A 85 -1.00 -1.93 12.67
CA SER A 85 -1.01 -1.64 14.11
C SER A 85 0.32 -1.95 14.80
N GLU A 86 1.16 -2.77 14.16
CA GLU A 86 2.40 -3.31 14.71
C GLU A 86 3.51 -3.24 13.65
N ALA A 87 4.76 -3.29 14.12
CA ALA A 87 5.91 -3.29 13.24
C ALA A 87 6.10 -4.70 12.68
N VAL A 88 5.80 -4.88 11.39
CA VAL A 88 5.83 -6.17 10.71
C VAL A 88 6.59 -6.09 9.40
N ASN A 89 7.29 -7.17 9.05
CA ASN A 89 7.94 -7.29 7.75
C ASN A 89 6.90 -7.61 6.69
N VAL A 90 6.86 -6.82 5.63
CA VAL A 90 5.89 -6.99 4.55
C VAL A 90 6.56 -6.95 3.20
N ASN A 91 5.95 -7.62 2.23
CA ASN A 91 6.19 -7.41 0.81
C ASN A 91 4.87 -6.97 0.20
N ILE A 92 4.83 -5.78 -0.39
CA ILE A 92 3.62 -5.17 -0.95
C ILE A 92 3.89 -4.86 -2.42
N TYR A 93 2.96 -5.26 -3.27
CA TYR A 93 2.88 -4.86 -4.68
C TYR A 93 1.57 -4.12 -4.89
N TYR A 94 1.63 -2.98 -5.57
CA TYR A 94 0.46 -2.13 -5.75
C TYR A 94 0.44 -1.45 -7.11
N MET A 95 -0.75 -1.04 -7.53
CA MET A 95 -0.95 -0.17 -8.68
C MET A 95 -1.71 1.08 -8.26
N PHE A 96 -1.33 2.24 -8.79
CA PHE A 96 -1.96 3.54 -8.54
C PHE A 96 -2.11 4.36 -9.82
#